data_AF-A0A8H6I4V1-F1
#
_entry.id   AF-A0A8H6I4V1-F1
#
_cell.length_a   1.000
_cell.length_b   1.000
_cell.length_c   1.000
_cell.angle_alpha   90.00
_cell.angle_beta   90.00
_cell.angle_gamma   90.00
#
_symmetry.space_group_name_H-M   'P 1'
#
loop_
_entity.id
_entity.type
_entity.pdbx_description
1 polymer ?
#
loop_
_entity_poly.entity_id
_entity_poly.type
_entity_poly.pdbx_seq_one_letter_code
_entity_poly.pdbx_strand_id
1 'polypeptide(L)'
;MLGIGAQNTVKGSTAQDFESIKAAGNQLFSKKEYAKAAETYTTIVEAFGQLPGTISVELIRTVLANRAACYLELLSQSRRRLSRNLDQISTDTNNTTTHHAKGVLPPRSKLLLLGRYDEALLHLDRYRRLNGTPHATETELRMHILEKQANENQNQSPGNDMKPIEYEVLVIKGANGMQHPPLVYKEEAYQELCVPSPSAIQSKAFLVYLVQKHHDEIMGMQRWVCWQCPKGAVSISHNPMSYLNVPEPRVVDFALPVCENGGKCDREARAFFQHEMEMAQRGPTGDGCTIAEKESRNYQLVQYSKGKA
;
A
#
# COMPACT_ATOMS: atom_id res chain seq x y z
N MET A 1 -12.48 -20.70 61.26
CA MET A 1 -11.56 -21.16 60.19
C MET A 1 -11.65 -20.14 59.06
N LEU A 2 -10.75 -19.15 59.06
CA LEU A 2 -10.62 -18.13 58.03
C LEU A 2 -9.27 -18.34 57.36
N GLY A 3 -9.27 -18.86 56.14
CA GLY A 3 -8.07 -18.97 55.30
C GLY A 3 -7.98 -17.76 54.37
N ILE A 4 -7.24 -16.74 54.77
CA ILE A 4 -6.85 -15.62 53.92
C ILE A 4 -5.49 -15.98 53.32
N GLY A 5 -5.49 -16.42 52.06
CA GLY A 5 -4.29 -16.83 51.32
C GLY A 5 -3.92 -15.80 50.24
N ALA A 6 -2.92 -15.00 50.56
CA ALA A 6 -1.99 -14.24 49.70
C ALA A 6 -2.36 -13.98 48.23
N GLN A 7 -2.76 -12.73 47.93
CA GLN A 7 -2.63 -12.17 46.58
C GLN A 7 -1.15 -11.80 46.33
N ASN A 8 -0.44 -12.66 45.62
CA ASN A 8 0.96 -12.43 45.24
C ASN A 8 1.07 -11.28 44.23
N THR A 9 1.80 -10.25 44.64
CA THR A 9 2.20 -9.08 43.85
C THR A 9 3.21 -9.44 42.77
N VAL A 10 2.75 -9.88 41.59
CA VAL A 10 3.59 -10.19 40.41
C VAL A 10 3.75 -8.99 39.44
N LYS A 11 3.11 -7.84 39.74
CA LYS A 11 3.05 -6.70 38.80
C LYS A 11 4.37 -5.94 38.56
N GLY A 12 5.44 -6.21 39.31
CA GLY A 12 6.71 -5.48 39.20
C GLY A 12 7.70 -6.00 38.14
N SER A 13 7.75 -7.32 37.91
CA SER A 13 8.77 -7.95 37.05
C SER A 13 8.57 -7.63 35.57
N THR A 14 7.33 -7.70 35.08
CA THR A 14 7.03 -7.72 33.64
C THR A 14 7.38 -6.43 32.90
N ALA A 15 7.21 -5.26 33.53
CA ALA A 15 7.56 -3.98 32.93
C ALA A 15 9.08 -3.75 32.88
N GLN A 16 9.79 -4.18 33.92
CA GLN A 16 11.25 -4.10 33.98
C GLN A 16 11.89 -5.07 32.97
N ASP A 17 11.34 -6.27 32.84
CA ASP A 17 11.75 -7.26 31.84
C ASP A 17 11.55 -6.71 30.41
N PHE A 18 10.43 -6.04 30.15
CA PHE A 18 10.18 -5.41 28.86
C PHE A 18 11.22 -4.34 28.48
N GLU A 19 11.46 -3.35 29.36
CA GLU A 19 12.41 -2.28 29.04
C GLU A 19 13.84 -2.80 28.91
N SER A 20 14.20 -3.84 29.66
CA SER A 20 15.49 -4.53 29.53
C SER A 20 15.65 -5.18 28.14
N ILE A 21 14.66 -5.95 27.68
CA ILE A 21 14.71 -6.62 26.37
C ILE A 21 14.68 -5.57 25.23
N LYS A 22 13.88 -4.50 25.38
CA LYS A 22 13.84 -3.39 24.43
C LYS A 22 15.19 -2.67 24.35
N ALA A 23 15.84 -2.40 25.48
CA ALA A 23 17.16 -1.80 25.52
C ALA A 23 18.21 -2.69 24.83
N ALA A 24 18.14 -4.02 25.02
CA ALA A 24 18.99 -4.98 24.32
C ALA A 24 18.77 -4.93 22.79
N GLY A 25 17.51 -4.88 22.35
CA GLY A 25 17.16 -4.70 20.93
C GLY A 25 17.73 -3.40 20.33
N ASN A 26 17.61 -2.28 21.06
CA ASN A 26 18.16 -0.99 20.66
C ASN A 26 19.70 -1.03 20.58
N GLN A 27 20.35 -1.71 21.52
CA GLN A 27 21.80 -1.89 21.52
C GLN A 27 22.25 -2.71 20.29
N LEU A 28 21.57 -3.81 19.98
CA LEU A 28 21.83 -4.62 18.79
C LEU A 28 21.63 -3.80 17.50
N PHE A 29 20.59 -2.97 17.46
CA PHE A 29 20.34 -2.06 16.34
C PHE A 29 21.50 -1.07 16.14
N SER A 30 21.97 -0.43 17.21
CA SER A 30 23.09 0.53 17.16
C SER A 30 24.40 -0.12 16.68
N LYS A 31 24.60 -1.41 16.97
CA LYS A 31 25.73 -2.23 16.50
C LYS A 31 25.57 -2.72 15.06
N LYS A 32 24.49 -2.33 14.37
CA LYS A 32 24.11 -2.79 13.01
C LYS A 32 23.89 -4.31 12.91
N GLU A 33 23.62 -4.96 14.05
CA GLU A 33 23.24 -6.38 14.13
C GLU A 33 21.73 -6.54 13.93
N TYR A 34 21.23 -6.01 12.82
CA TYR A 34 19.80 -5.81 12.58
C TYR A 34 18.98 -7.11 12.61
N ALA A 35 19.57 -8.25 12.24
CA ALA A 35 18.89 -9.55 12.31
C ALA A 35 18.57 -9.95 13.77
N LYS A 36 19.57 -9.87 14.65
CA LYS A 36 19.38 -10.16 16.08
C LYS A 36 18.50 -9.13 16.77
N ALA A 37 18.61 -7.86 16.37
CA ALA A 37 17.71 -6.81 16.86
C ALA A 37 16.25 -7.12 16.50
N ALA A 38 15.98 -7.53 15.25
CA ALA A 38 14.64 -7.93 14.81
C ALA A 38 14.10 -9.16 15.56
N GLU A 39 14.94 -10.17 15.83
CA GLU A 39 14.57 -11.33 16.66
C GLU A 39 14.21 -10.89 18.08
N THR A 40 15.03 -10.02 18.69
CA THR A 40 14.78 -9.51 20.04
C THR A 40 13.45 -8.75 20.13
N TYR A 41 13.16 -7.87 19.16
CA TYR A 41 11.87 -7.20 19.10
C TYR A 41 10.71 -8.16 18.84
N THR A 42 10.94 -9.26 18.10
CA THR A 42 9.93 -10.30 17.89
C THR A 42 9.56 -10.99 19.19
N THR A 43 10.56 -11.36 20.01
CA THR A 43 10.32 -11.94 21.34
C THR A 43 9.45 -11.02 22.20
N ILE A 44 9.68 -9.71 22.15
CA ILE A 44 8.85 -8.74 22.87
C ILE A 44 7.39 -8.77 22.38
N VAL A 45 7.19 -8.72 21.06
CA VAL A 45 5.85 -8.69 20.46
C VAL A 45 5.08 -9.99 20.74
N GLU A 46 5.75 -11.13 20.74
CA GLU A 46 5.14 -12.43 21.03
C GLU A 46 4.82 -12.60 22.51
N ALA A 47 5.77 -12.27 23.40
CA ALA A 47 5.61 -12.44 24.84
C ALA A 47 4.59 -11.47 25.43
N PHE A 48 4.55 -10.23 24.94
CA PHE A 48 3.75 -9.16 25.57
C PHE A 48 2.62 -8.63 24.70
N GLY A 49 2.67 -8.81 23.39
CA GLY A 49 1.67 -8.24 22.47
C GLY A 49 0.28 -8.87 22.53
N GLN A 50 0.14 -10.00 23.23
CA GLN A 50 -1.14 -10.68 23.43
C GLN A 50 -1.72 -10.50 24.84
N LEU A 51 -0.99 -9.88 25.78
CA LEU A 51 -1.41 -9.75 27.17
C LEU A 51 -2.08 -8.38 27.40
N PRO A 52 -3.43 -8.31 27.55
CA PRO A 52 -4.11 -7.04 27.75
C PRO A 52 -3.76 -6.43 29.11
N GLY A 53 -3.40 -5.14 29.12
CA GLY A 53 -3.14 -4.37 30.34
C GLY A 53 -1.75 -4.54 30.97
N THR A 54 -0.87 -5.39 30.42
CA THR A 54 0.48 -5.60 30.97
C THR A 54 1.46 -4.52 30.51
N ILE A 55 1.33 -4.07 29.26
CA ILE A 55 2.24 -3.09 28.65
C ILE A 55 1.43 -2.02 27.93
N SER A 56 1.91 -0.77 27.97
CA SER A 56 1.26 0.31 27.23
C SER A 56 1.28 0.01 25.72
N VAL A 57 0.17 0.31 25.06
CA VAL A 57 0.05 0.13 23.60
C VAL A 57 1.14 0.93 22.87
N GLU A 58 1.54 2.07 23.43
CA GLU A 58 2.60 2.93 22.87
C GLU A 58 3.99 2.28 22.86
N LEU A 59 4.31 1.49 23.86
CA LEU A 59 5.57 0.76 23.91
C LEU A 59 5.61 -0.37 22.88
N ILE A 60 4.52 -1.13 22.73
CA ILE A 60 4.40 -2.17 21.68
C ILE A 60 4.50 -1.55 20.28
N ARG A 61 3.90 -0.37 20.07
CA ARG A 61 4.00 0.39 18.83
C ARG A 61 5.45 0.77 18.50
N THR A 62 6.19 1.28 19.49
CA THR A 62 7.61 1.62 19.34
C THR A 62 8.43 0.40 18.92
N VAL A 63 8.20 -0.75 19.57
CA VAL A 63 8.91 -2.00 19.26
C VAL A 63 8.60 -2.49 17.83
N LEU A 64 7.34 -2.42 17.39
CA LEU A 64 6.95 -2.77 16.02
C LEU A 64 7.62 -1.87 14.98
N ALA A 65 7.70 -0.56 15.24
CA ALA A 65 8.38 0.39 14.37
C ALA A 65 9.89 0.11 14.29
N ASN A 66 10.54 -0.12 15.43
CA ASN A 66 11.96 -0.47 15.47
C ASN A 66 12.25 -1.79 14.74
N ARG A 67 11.35 -2.78 14.86
CA ARG A 67 11.46 -4.03 14.10
C ARG A 67 11.33 -3.81 12.60
N ALA A 68 10.38 -2.99 12.15
CA ALA A 68 10.25 -2.61 10.73
C ALA A 68 11.52 -1.92 10.20
N ALA A 69 12.13 -1.04 11.01
CA ALA A 69 13.42 -0.41 10.67
C ALA A 69 14.55 -1.44 10.50
N CYS A 70 14.64 -2.47 11.36
CA CYS A 70 15.61 -3.57 11.17
C CYS A 70 15.46 -4.27 9.83
N TYR A 71 14.22 -4.54 9.40
CA TYR A 71 13.95 -5.21 8.13
C TYR A 71 14.45 -4.38 6.94
N LEU A 72 14.20 -3.08 6.95
CA LEU A 72 14.71 -2.16 5.93
C LEU A 72 16.23 -2.12 5.85
N GLU A 73 16.89 -2.08 7.00
CA GLU A 73 18.34 -2.06 7.07
C GLU A 73 18.98 -3.37 6.59
N LEU A 74 18.36 -4.52 6.86
CA LEU A 74 18.83 -5.79 6.32
C LEU A 74 18.66 -5.89 4.80
N LEU A 75 17.58 -5.33 4.26
CA LEU A 75 17.40 -5.19 2.81
C LEU A 75 18.50 -4.30 2.21
N SER A 76 18.80 -3.17 2.85
CA SER A 76 19.85 -2.25 2.39
C SER A 76 21.24 -2.90 2.40
N GLN A 77 21.59 -3.64 3.46
CA GLN A 77 22.86 -4.37 3.55
C GLN A 77 22.97 -5.48 2.49
N SER A 78 21.90 -6.23 2.27
CA SER A 78 21.87 -7.31 1.28
C SER A 78 22.10 -6.77 -0.14
N ARG A 79 21.48 -5.64 -0.48
CA ARG A 79 21.71 -4.94 -1.76
C ARG A 79 23.17 -4.49 -1.93
N ARG A 80 23.78 -3.89 -0.91
CA ARG A 80 25.18 -3.45 -0.98
C ARG A 80 26.14 -4.63 -1.21
N ARG A 81 25.88 -5.78 -0.60
CA ARG A 81 26.68 -7.00 -0.85
C ARG A 81 26.49 -7.51 -2.27
N LEU A 82 25.27 -7.51 -2.78
CA LEU A 82 24.98 -7.92 -4.15
C LEU A 82 25.65 -7.01 -5.17
N SER A 83 25.60 -5.68 -5.00
CA SER A 83 26.26 -4.71 -5.88
C SER A 83 27.77 -4.94 -5.93
N ARG A 84 28.44 -5.07 -4.78
CA ARG A 84 29.90 -5.33 -4.76
C ARG A 84 30.28 -6.62 -5.46
N ASN A 85 29.48 -7.68 -5.28
CA ASN A 85 29.73 -8.95 -5.96
C ASN A 85 29.57 -8.80 -7.48
N LEU A 86 28.60 -8.02 -7.95
CA LEU A 86 28.42 -7.73 -9.38
C LEU A 86 29.57 -6.87 -9.94
N ASP A 87 30.01 -5.84 -9.20
CA ASP A 87 31.13 -4.99 -9.59
C ASP A 87 32.43 -5.80 -9.68
N GLN A 88 32.66 -6.73 -8.74
CA GLN A 88 33.83 -7.61 -8.74
C GLN A 88 33.81 -8.61 -9.91
N ILE A 89 32.64 -9.15 -10.25
CA ILE A 89 32.47 -9.99 -11.45
C ILE A 89 32.76 -9.19 -12.74
N SER A 90 32.37 -7.91 -12.79
CA SER A 90 32.61 -7.03 -13.94
C SER A 90 34.09 -6.63 -14.10
N THR A 91 34.86 -6.54 -13.02
CA THR A 91 36.29 -6.24 -13.10
C THR A 91 37.12 -7.46 -13.49
N ASP A 92 36.71 -8.66 -13.06
CA ASP A 92 37.40 -9.91 -13.39
C ASP A 92 37.18 -10.33 -14.86
N THR A 93 36.07 -9.91 -15.48
CA THR A 93 35.77 -10.18 -16.90
C THR A 93 36.70 -9.48 -17.88
N ASN A 94 37.45 -8.46 -17.46
CA ASN A 94 38.40 -7.74 -18.31
C ASN A 94 39.79 -8.37 -18.36
N ASN A 95 40.06 -9.45 -17.61
CA ASN A 95 41.42 -9.99 -17.45
C ASN A 95 41.67 -11.43 -17.91
N THR A 96 40.70 -12.23 -18.38
CA THR A 96 41.06 -13.55 -18.94
C THR A 96 40.02 -14.20 -19.85
N THR A 97 40.56 -14.91 -20.83
CA THR A 97 39.98 -15.70 -21.92
C THR A 97 38.83 -16.63 -21.51
N THR A 98 37.75 -16.57 -22.30
CA THR A 98 36.65 -17.55 -22.47
C THR A 98 36.74 -18.84 -21.65
N HIS A 99 35.99 -18.93 -20.55
CA HIS A 99 35.26 -20.15 -20.16
C HIS A 99 34.02 -19.78 -19.34
N HIS A 100 32.88 -20.38 -19.72
CA HIS A 100 31.53 -20.16 -19.21
C HIS A 100 31.40 -20.03 -17.68
N ALA A 101 31.13 -18.82 -17.18
CA ALA A 101 30.59 -18.61 -15.84
C ALA A 101 29.11 -18.22 -15.92
N LYS A 102 28.22 -19.22 -15.96
CA LYS A 102 26.81 -19.05 -15.59
C LYS A 102 26.76 -18.83 -14.07
N GLY A 103 26.96 -17.58 -13.64
CA GLY A 103 26.82 -17.15 -12.25
C GLY A 103 25.35 -17.13 -11.83
N VAL A 104 24.80 -18.29 -11.49
CA VAL A 104 23.47 -18.41 -10.89
C VAL A 104 23.58 -17.97 -9.43
N LEU A 105 23.01 -16.81 -9.10
CA LEU A 105 22.74 -16.39 -7.72
C LEU A 105 21.97 -17.51 -6.99
N PRO A 106 22.34 -17.89 -5.74
CA PRO A 106 21.63 -18.92 -5.01
C PRO A 106 20.14 -18.55 -4.89
N PRO A 107 19.20 -19.44 -5.27
CA PRO A 107 17.76 -19.16 -5.27
C PRO A 107 17.22 -18.64 -3.93
N ARG A 108 17.84 -19.07 -2.82
CA ARG A 108 17.50 -18.64 -1.46
C ARG A 108 17.70 -17.15 -1.22
N SER A 109 18.72 -16.52 -1.80
CA SER A 109 19.00 -15.10 -1.60
C SER A 109 18.01 -14.20 -2.34
N LYS A 110 17.43 -14.67 -3.45
CA LYS A 110 16.41 -13.96 -4.23
C LYS A 110 15.02 -14.06 -3.58
N LEU A 111 14.67 -15.24 -3.03
CA LEU A 111 13.44 -15.41 -2.22
C LEU A 111 13.47 -14.66 -0.88
N LEU A 112 14.65 -14.54 -0.23
CA LEU A 112 14.81 -13.83 1.04
C LEU A 112 14.70 -12.29 0.93
N LEU A 113 14.88 -11.71 -0.26
CA LEU A 113 14.75 -10.27 -0.50
C LEU A 113 13.30 -9.87 -0.83
N LEU A 114 12.60 -10.69 -1.62
CA LEU A 114 11.24 -10.43 -2.07
C LEU A 114 10.17 -10.60 -0.97
N GLY A 115 10.43 -11.41 0.06
CA GLY A 115 9.47 -11.64 1.15
C GLY A 115 9.44 -10.60 2.28
N ARG A 116 10.41 -9.69 2.38
CA ARG A 116 10.59 -8.88 3.61
C ARG A 116 9.95 -7.50 3.58
N TYR A 117 9.66 -6.96 2.40
CA TYR A 117 8.84 -5.75 2.30
C TYR A 117 7.40 -6.03 2.69
N ASP A 118 6.85 -7.19 2.28
CA ASP A 118 5.50 -7.61 2.64
C ASP A 118 5.38 -7.86 4.15
N GLU A 119 6.37 -8.50 4.77
CA GLU A 119 6.44 -8.63 6.24
C GLU A 119 6.52 -7.26 6.95
N ALA A 120 7.32 -6.33 6.42
CA ALA A 120 7.42 -4.98 6.96
C ALA A 120 6.09 -4.23 6.85
N LEU A 121 5.41 -4.29 5.71
CA LEU A 121 4.07 -3.70 5.52
C LEU A 121 3.04 -4.33 6.44
N LEU A 122 3.05 -5.65 6.62
CA LEU A 122 2.15 -6.36 7.53
C LEU A 122 2.32 -5.87 8.99
N HIS A 123 3.56 -5.58 9.41
CA HIS A 123 3.81 -5.02 10.74
C HIS A 123 3.33 -3.57 10.87
N LEU A 124 3.48 -2.77 9.82
CA LEU A 124 2.93 -1.41 9.79
C LEU A 124 1.39 -1.42 9.79
N ASP A 125 0.75 -2.41 9.16
CA ASP A 125 -0.71 -2.60 9.22
C ASP A 125 -1.17 -2.99 10.63
N ARG A 126 -0.39 -3.82 11.34
CA ARG A 126 -0.65 -4.13 12.76
C ARG A 126 -0.48 -2.90 13.63
N TYR A 127 0.53 -2.06 13.36
CA TYR A 127 0.73 -0.78 14.04
C TYR A 127 -0.49 0.14 13.87
N ARG A 128 -1.02 0.31 12.65
CA ARG A 128 -2.20 1.14 12.37
C ARG A 128 -3.47 0.66 13.09
N ARG A 129 -3.71 -0.65 13.10
CA ARG A 129 -4.86 -1.25 13.82
C ARG A 129 -4.87 -0.93 15.32
N LEU A 130 -3.69 -0.77 15.92
CA LEU A 130 -3.58 -0.39 17.32
C LEU A 130 -3.84 1.10 17.57
N ASN A 131 -3.68 1.97 16.55
CA ASN A 131 -3.57 3.43 16.71
C ASN A 131 -4.76 4.22 16.13
N GLY A 132 -5.56 3.60 15.26
CA GLY A 132 -6.64 4.25 14.54
C GLY A 132 -6.13 5.20 13.44
N THR A 133 -5.26 6.16 13.80
CA THR A 133 -4.66 7.12 12.87
C THR A 133 -3.17 6.84 12.62
N PRO A 134 -2.68 6.91 11.36
CA PRO A 134 -1.26 6.74 11.04
C PRO A 134 -0.41 7.89 11.61
N HIS A 135 0.74 7.56 12.20
CA HIS A 135 1.74 8.55 12.60
C HIS A 135 2.58 8.98 11.39
N ALA A 136 3.10 10.22 11.39
CA ALA A 136 3.89 10.76 10.28
C ALA A 136 5.11 9.88 9.93
N THR A 137 5.86 9.45 10.95
CA THR A 137 7.02 8.57 10.77
C THR A 137 6.67 7.17 10.25
N GLU A 138 5.52 6.61 10.62
CA GLU A 138 5.05 5.34 10.03
C GLU A 138 4.67 5.51 8.57
N THR A 139 4.02 6.63 8.25
CA THR A 139 3.59 6.95 6.89
C THR A 139 4.80 7.11 5.98
N GLU A 140 5.83 7.85 6.43
CA GLU A 140 7.10 8.00 5.73
C GLU A 140 7.79 6.64 5.51
N LEU A 141 7.87 5.80 6.55
CA LEU A 141 8.46 4.46 6.46
C LEU A 141 7.74 3.58 5.45
N ARG A 142 6.41 3.62 5.45
CA ARG A 142 5.56 2.89 4.52
C ARG A 142 5.78 3.36 3.07
N MET A 143 5.80 4.66 2.85
CA MET A 143 6.04 5.23 1.52
C MET A 143 7.40 4.79 0.98
N HIS A 144 8.44 4.84 1.81
CA HIS A 144 9.78 4.39 1.44
C HIS A 144 9.84 2.87 1.14
N ILE A 145 9.09 2.03 1.88
CA ILE A 145 8.97 0.59 1.56
C ILE A 145 8.32 0.39 0.20
N LEU A 146 7.19 1.06 -0.06
CA LEU A 146 6.44 0.93 -1.31
C LEU A 146 7.24 1.43 -2.51
N GLU A 147 7.92 2.56 -2.38
CA GLU A 147 8.81 3.12 -3.40
C GLU A 147 9.96 2.14 -3.71
N LYS A 148 10.56 1.54 -2.69
CA LYS A 148 11.62 0.53 -2.90
C LYS A 148 11.12 -0.74 -3.56
N GLN A 149 9.91 -1.22 -3.24
CA GLN A 149 9.29 -2.33 -3.95
C GLN A 149 9.01 -1.98 -5.42
N ALA A 150 8.47 -0.80 -5.69
CA ALA A 150 8.21 -0.33 -7.05
C ALA A 150 9.49 -0.27 -7.88
N ASN A 151 10.56 0.32 -7.33
CA ASN A 151 11.87 0.41 -8.00
C ASN A 151 12.53 -0.97 -8.19
N GLU A 152 12.34 -1.94 -7.29
CA GLU A 152 12.84 -3.30 -7.50
C GLU A 152 12.10 -4.03 -8.60
N ASN A 153 10.77 -3.85 -8.68
CA ASN A 153 9.97 -4.42 -9.76
C ASN A 153 10.35 -3.84 -11.12
N GLN A 154 10.62 -2.53 -11.19
CA GLN A 154 11.10 -1.87 -12.41
C GLN A 154 12.47 -2.38 -12.89
N ASN A 155 13.36 -2.76 -11.97
CA ASN A 155 14.70 -3.25 -12.31
C ASN A 155 14.76 -4.75 -12.67
N GLN A 156 13.65 -5.48 -12.55
CA GLN A 156 13.60 -6.92 -12.83
C GLN A 156 13.04 -7.27 -14.23
N SER A 157 12.80 -6.30 -15.12
CA SER A 157 12.12 -6.52 -16.42
C SER A 157 12.59 -7.75 -17.21
N PRO A 158 11.76 -8.80 -17.29
CA PRO A 158 11.77 -9.72 -18.41
C PRO A 158 10.87 -9.12 -19.50
N GLY A 159 11.43 -8.33 -20.43
CA GLY A 159 10.70 -7.73 -21.56
C GLY A 159 9.79 -6.55 -21.16
N ASN A 160 10.11 -5.35 -21.63
CA ASN A 160 9.32 -4.13 -21.42
C ASN A 160 8.04 -4.11 -22.28
N ASP A 161 7.20 -5.14 -22.15
CA ASP A 161 5.91 -5.13 -22.84
C ASP A 161 4.93 -4.33 -21.99
N MET A 162 4.92 -3.02 -22.23
CA MET A 162 3.89 -2.10 -21.75
C MET A 162 2.66 -2.20 -22.65
N LYS A 163 1.48 -2.21 -22.06
CA LYS A 163 0.20 -2.18 -22.78
C LYS A 163 -0.44 -0.80 -22.59
N PRO A 164 -0.93 -0.15 -23.65
CA PRO A 164 -1.68 1.09 -23.51
C PRO A 164 -3.00 0.81 -22.75
N ILE A 165 -3.35 1.73 -21.86
CA ILE A 165 -4.58 1.69 -21.08
C ILE A 165 -5.27 3.05 -21.13
N GLU A 166 -6.57 3.05 -20.85
CA GLU A 166 -7.34 4.27 -20.64
C GLU A 166 -7.56 4.52 -19.14
N TYR A 167 -7.26 5.73 -18.66
CA TYR A 167 -7.57 6.16 -17.30
C TYR A 167 -8.67 7.23 -17.37
N GLU A 168 -9.88 6.86 -16.96
CA GLU A 168 -11.07 7.71 -16.99
C GLU A 168 -11.41 8.17 -15.57
N VAL A 169 -11.47 9.48 -15.35
CA VAL A 169 -11.83 10.08 -14.05
C VAL A 169 -13.21 10.73 -14.13
N LEU A 170 -14.11 10.25 -13.28
CA LEU A 170 -15.49 10.69 -13.16
C LEU A 170 -15.65 11.56 -11.91
N VAL A 171 -15.58 12.88 -12.09
CA VAL A 171 -15.73 13.82 -10.97
C VAL A 171 -17.21 14.14 -10.73
N ILE A 172 -17.72 13.73 -9.57
CA ILE A 172 -19.13 13.90 -9.18
C ILE A 172 -19.30 15.24 -8.48
N LYS A 173 -20.12 16.16 -9.04
CA LYS A 173 -20.38 17.48 -8.45
C LYS A 173 -21.69 17.49 -7.65
N GLY A 174 -21.57 17.65 -6.33
CA GLY A 174 -22.67 18.02 -5.44
C GLY A 174 -23.73 16.92 -5.22
N ALA A 175 -24.65 17.17 -4.30
CA ALA A 175 -25.82 16.31 -4.04
C ALA A 175 -26.77 16.15 -5.23
N ASN A 176 -26.68 17.04 -6.23
CA ASN A 176 -27.53 17.02 -7.41
C ASN A 176 -27.03 16.04 -8.49
N GLY A 177 -25.90 15.37 -8.27
CA GLY A 177 -25.39 14.34 -9.17
C GLY A 177 -24.95 14.83 -10.54
N MET A 178 -24.68 16.13 -10.72
CA MET A 178 -24.15 16.62 -11.99
C MET A 178 -22.72 16.11 -12.16
N GLN A 179 -22.51 15.22 -13.12
CA GLN A 179 -21.19 14.73 -13.47
C GLN A 179 -20.47 15.77 -14.34
N HIS A 180 -19.22 16.08 -14.01
CA HIS A 180 -18.33 16.71 -14.98
C HIS A 180 -18.15 15.75 -16.17
N PRO A 181 -17.95 16.25 -17.41
CA PRO A 181 -17.50 15.40 -18.50
C PRO A 181 -16.31 14.53 -18.05
N PRO A 182 -16.29 13.23 -18.40
CA PRO A 182 -15.18 12.36 -18.03
C PRO A 182 -13.84 12.95 -18.47
N LEU A 183 -12.86 12.91 -17.57
CA LEU A 183 -11.48 13.26 -17.89
C LEU A 183 -10.77 11.99 -18.32
N VAL A 184 -10.27 11.93 -19.54
CA VAL A 184 -9.70 10.69 -20.12
C VAL A 184 -8.22 10.90 -20.41
N TYR A 185 -7.38 10.04 -19.82
CA TYR A 185 -5.93 10.03 -20.00
C TYR A 185 -5.49 8.73 -20.68
N LYS A 186 -4.47 8.83 -21.53
CA LYS A 186 -3.80 7.67 -22.12
C LYS A 186 -2.58 7.34 -21.28
N GLU A 187 -2.52 6.12 -20.77
CA GLU A 187 -1.47 5.64 -19.88
C GLU A 187 -0.94 4.31 -20.36
N GLU A 188 0.10 3.82 -19.69
CA GLU A 188 0.69 2.52 -19.95
C GLU A 188 0.77 1.71 -18.67
N ALA A 189 0.47 0.41 -18.77
CA ALA A 189 0.59 -0.54 -17.68
C ALA A 189 1.47 -1.72 -18.11
N TYR A 190 2.20 -2.30 -17.17
CA TYR A 190 2.92 -3.54 -17.42
C TYR A 190 1.96 -4.66 -17.82
N GLN A 191 2.36 -5.48 -18.79
CA GLN A 191 1.54 -6.62 -19.24
C GLN A 191 1.15 -7.58 -18.10
N GLU A 192 2.01 -7.71 -17.08
CA GLU A 192 1.75 -8.49 -15.86
C GLU A 192 0.54 -7.99 -15.05
N LEU A 193 0.18 -6.71 -15.17
CA LEU A 193 -1.03 -6.16 -14.55
C LEU A 193 -2.29 -6.44 -15.38
N CYS A 194 -2.12 -6.78 -16.66
CA CYS A 194 -3.20 -6.97 -17.62
C CYS A 194 -3.60 -8.45 -17.80
N VAL A 195 -3.26 -9.31 -16.85
CA VAL A 195 -3.66 -10.72 -16.82
C VAL A 195 -4.96 -10.93 -16.03
N PRO A 196 -5.66 -12.07 -16.16
CA PRO A 196 -6.91 -12.32 -15.43
C PRO A 196 -6.84 -12.18 -13.90
N SER A 197 -5.69 -12.49 -13.31
CA SER A 197 -5.46 -12.46 -11.87
C SER A 197 -4.12 -11.79 -11.55
N PRO A 198 -4.01 -10.46 -11.67
CA PRO A 198 -2.77 -9.75 -11.41
C PRO A 198 -2.48 -9.71 -9.90
N SER A 199 -1.24 -9.44 -9.52
CA SER A 199 -0.90 -9.22 -8.10
C SER A 199 -1.72 -8.07 -7.53
N ALA A 200 -2.46 -8.31 -6.45
CA ALA A 200 -3.28 -7.29 -5.79
C ALA A 200 -2.44 -6.10 -5.30
N ILE A 201 -1.20 -6.36 -4.85
CA ILE A 201 -0.28 -5.32 -4.37
C ILE A 201 0.19 -4.45 -5.53
N GLN A 202 0.67 -5.06 -6.62
CA GLN A 202 1.14 -4.32 -7.80
C GLN A 202 -0.01 -3.53 -8.44
N SER A 203 -1.19 -4.14 -8.54
CA SER A 203 -2.39 -3.47 -9.05
C SER A 203 -2.74 -2.25 -8.19
N LYS A 204 -2.78 -2.40 -6.87
CA LYS A 204 -3.07 -1.27 -5.96
C LYS A 204 -2.02 -0.18 -6.05
N ALA A 205 -0.73 -0.54 -6.12
CA ALA A 205 0.35 0.42 -6.27
C ALA A 205 0.22 1.22 -7.58
N PHE A 206 -0.11 0.54 -8.68
CA PHE A 206 -0.34 1.17 -9.98
C PHE A 206 -1.54 2.14 -9.95
N LEU A 207 -2.66 1.75 -9.33
CA LEU A 207 -3.82 2.64 -9.18
C LEU A 207 -3.49 3.88 -8.34
N VAL A 208 -2.75 3.73 -7.25
CA VAL A 208 -2.28 4.87 -6.43
C VAL A 208 -1.38 5.79 -7.23
N TYR A 209 -0.48 5.23 -8.05
CA TYR A 209 0.37 6.00 -8.94
C TYR A 209 -0.44 6.83 -9.94
N LEU A 210 -1.45 6.24 -10.59
CA LEU A 210 -2.32 6.98 -11.52
C LEU A 210 -3.04 8.15 -10.84
N VAL A 211 -3.63 7.91 -9.67
CA VAL A 211 -4.29 8.95 -8.88
C VAL A 211 -3.31 10.08 -8.55
N GLN A 212 -2.12 9.76 -8.02
CA GLN A 212 -1.12 10.75 -7.64
C GLN A 212 -0.62 11.55 -8.85
N LYS A 213 -0.38 10.90 -9.98
CA LYS A 213 0.11 11.53 -11.21
C LYS A 213 -0.84 12.62 -11.71
N HIS A 214 -2.15 12.38 -11.62
CA HIS A 214 -3.18 13.25 -12.21
C HIS A 214 -3.90 14.14 -11.20
N HIS A 215 -3.71 13.94 -9.90
CA HIS A 215 -4.44 14.65 -8.84
C HIS A 215 -4.33 16.18 -8.96
N ASP A 216 -3.10 16.69 -9.03
CA ASP A 216 -2.85 18.14 -9.04
C ASP A 216 -3.35 18.79 -10.34
N GLU A 217 -3.24 18.07 -11.47
CA GLU A 217 -3.79 18.51 -12.75
C GLU A 217 -5.31 18.67 -12.65
N ILE A 218 -6.01 17.63 -12.18
CA ILE A 218 -7.47 17.63 -12.00
C ILE A 218 -7.91 18.77 -11.06
N MET A 219 -7.21 18.94 -9.93
CA MET A 219 -7.46 20.04 -8.99
C MET A 219 -7.24 21.42 -9.62
N GLY A 220 -6.27 21.54 -10.54
CA GLY A 220 -5.95 22.77 -11.27
C GLY A 220 -6.92 23.13 -12.39
N MET A 221 -7.69 22.17 -12.93
CA MET A 221 -8.59 22.39 -14.07
C MET A 221 -9.70 23.41 -13.79
N GLN A 222 -10.21 23.45 -12.54
CA GLN A 222 -11.25 24.42 -12.14
C GLN A 222 -11.31 24.57 -10.62
N ARG A 223 -12.05 25.59 -10.16
CA ARG A 223 -12.39 25.72 -8.74
C ARG A 223 -13.51 24.74 -8.39
N TRP A 224 -13.13 23.63 -7.76
CA TRP A 224 -14.07 22.63 -7.29
C TRP A 224 -14.83 23.09 -6.04
N VAL A 225 -16.10 22.71 -5.96
CA VAL A 225 -16.94 22.86 -4.75
C VAL A 225 -17.05 21.49 -4.11
N CYS A 226 -17.01 21.45 -2.78
CA CYS A 226 -17.15 20.21 -2.03
C CYS A 226 -18.43 19.47 -2.42
N TRP A 227 -18.33 18.16 -2.57
CA TRP A 227 -19.44 17.31 -3.00
C TRP A 227 -20.64 17.36 -2.05
N GLN A 228 -20.41 17.66 -0.78
CA GLN A 228 -21.40 17.59 0.29
C GLN A 228 -21.81 18.97 0.86
N CYS A 229 -21.04 20.03 0.63
CA CYS A 229 -21.28 21.32 1.26
C CYS A 229 -20.87 22.49 0.34
N PRO A 230 -21.30 23.74 0.60
CA PRO A 230 -21.04 24.86 -0.33
C PRO A 230 -19.59 25.39 -0.26
N LYS A 231 -18.72 24.81 0.57
CA LYS A 231 -17.31 25.23 0.69
C LYS A 231 -16.52 24.84 -0.56
N GLY A 232 -15.50 25.64 -0.89
CA GLY A 232 -14.51 25.24 -1.90
C GLY A 232 -13.81 23.95 -1.50
N ALA A 233 -13.56 23.07 -2.46
CA ALA A 233 -12.79 21.87 -2.24
C ALA A 233 -11.29 22.20 -2.19
N VAL A 234 -10.58 21.58 -1.25
CA VAL A 234 -9.12 21.70 -1.10
C VAL A 234 -8.39 20.46 -1.59
N SER A 235 -9.14 19.41 -1.95
CA SER A 235 -8.65 18.11 -2.37
C SER A 235 -9.78 17.31 -3.02
N ILE A 236 -9.46 16.12 -3.54
CA ILE A 236 -10.39 15.15 -4.11
C ILE A 236 -10.15 13.79 -3.46
N SER A 237 -11.23 13.13 -3.05
CA SER A 237 -11.22 11.74 -2.62
C SER A 237 -11.41 10.85 -3.84
N HIS A 238 -10.45 9.96 -4.11
CA HIS A 238 -10.41 9.07 -5.28
C HIS A 238 -10.79 7.63 -4.90
N ASN A 239 -11.42 6.92 -5.83
CA ASN A 239 -11.75 5.50 -5.71
C ASN A 239 -11.55 4.79 -7.06
N PRO A 240 -10.29 4.53 -7.45
CA PRO A 240 -9.96 3.91 -8.72
C PRO A 240 -10.34 2.43 -8.74
N MET A 241 -11.05 2.03 -9.79
CA MET A 241 -11.46 0.67 -10.10
C MET A 241 -10.67 0.15 -11.30
N SER A 242 -10.05 -1.02 -11.14
CA SER A 242 -9.21 -1.65 -12.16
C SER A 242 -10.01 -2.59 -13.05
N TYR A 243 -9.91 -2.39 -14.37
CA TYR A 243 -10.37 -3.31 -15.40
C TYR A 243 -9.18 -3.64 -16.32
N LEU A 244 -8.03 -3.96 -15.73
CA LEU A 244 -6.81 -4.20 -16.50
C LEU A 244 -6.81 -5.56 -17.23
N ASN A 245 -7.65 -6.50 -16.79
CA ASN A 245 -7.74 -7.86 -17.32
C ASN A 245 -8.66 -8.01 -18.55
N VAL A 246 -9.27 -6.92 -19.04
CA VAL A 246 -10.13 -6.95 -20.24
C VAL A 246 -9.34 -6.68 -21.52
N PRO A 247 -9.88 -6.98 -22.73
CA PRO A 247 -9.16 -6.79 -24.00
C PRO A 247 -8.63 -5.36 -24.18
N GLU A 248 -9.45 -4.37 -23.83
CA GLU A 248 -9.13 -2.93 -23.78
C GLU A 248 -8.97 -2.51 -22.31
N PRO A 249 -7.76 -2.58 -21.75
CA PRO A 249 -7.54 -2.35 -20.33
C PRO A 249 -7.85 -0.90 -19.99
N ARG A 250 -8.52 -0.71 -18.86
CA ARG A 250 -8.83 0.63 -18.37
C ARG A 250 -8.91 0.69 -16.86
N VAL A 251 -8.82 1.90 -16.34
CA VAL A 251 -9.05 2.25 -14.95
C VAL A 251 -10.11 3.34 -14.92
N VAL A 252 -11.17 3.12 -14.14
CA VAL A 252 -12.23 4.10 -13.93
C VAL A 252 -12.13 4.61 -12.50
N ASP A 253 -11.98 5.91 -12.31
CA ASP A 253 -11.78 6.52 -11.00
C ASP A 253 -12.89 7.51 -10.66
N PHE A 254 -13.64 7.18 -9.62
CA PHE A 254 -14.66 8.06 -9.09
C PHE A 254 -14.02 9.05 -8.14
N ALA A 255 -14.25 10.33 -8.42
CA ALA A 255 -13.62 11.44 -7.72
C ALA A 255 -14.67 12.34 -7.06
N LEU A 256 -14.51 12.57 -5.74
CA LEU A 256 -15.36 13.45 -4.94
C LEU A 256 -14.53 14.61 -4.37
N PRO A 257 -14.75 15.87 -4.81
CA PRO A 257 -14.07 17.02 -4.24
C PRO A 257 -14.46 17.23 -2.78
N VAL A 258 -13.50 17.47 -1.88
CA VAL A 258 -13.71 17.59 -0.43
C VAL A 258 -13.18 18.91 0.13
N CYS A 259 -13.92 19.53 1.05
CA CYS A 259 -13.54 20.83 1.65
C CYS A 259 -12.42 20.76 2.68
N GLU A 260 -12.11 19.57 3.20
CA GLU A 260 -11.10 19.37 4.25
C GLU A 260 -10.61 17.91 4.22
N ASN A 261 -9.29 17.73 4.12
CA ASN A 261 -8.66 16.41 4.15
C ASN A 261 -8.86 15.75 5.52
N GLY A 262 -9.41 14.53 5.56
CA GLY A 262 -9.74 13.84 6.80
C GLY A 262 -10.93 14.45 7.58
N GLY A 263 -11.55 15.52 7.06
CA GLY A 263 -12.72 16.16 7.65
C GLY A 263 -14.01 15.34 7.48
N LYS A 264 -15.14 15.92 7.88
CA LYS A 264 -16.46 15.25 7.80
C LYS A 264 -16.78 14.80 6.36
N CYS A 265 -16.62 15.70 5.39
CA CYS A 265 -16.97 15.41 4.00
C CYS A 265 -16.06 14.37 3.33
N ASP A 266 -14.77 14.27 3.70
CA ASP A 266 -13.88 13.19 3.21
C ASP A 266 -14.26 11.84 3.81
N ARG A 267 -14.58 11.77 5.10
CA ARG A 267 -15.05 10.53 5.72
C ARG A 267 -16.37 10.04 5.10
N GLU A 268 -17.29 10.95 4.83
CA GLU A 268 -18.55 10.63 4.15
C GLU A 268 -18.32 10.19 2.69
N ALA A 269 -17.37 10.80 1.97
CA ALA A 269 -17.01 10.38 0.62
C ALA A 269 -16.49 8.94 0.59
N ARG A 270 -15.61 8.59 1.54
CA ARG A 270 -15.08 7.23 1.67
C ARG A 270 -16.16 6.22 2.04
N ALA A 271 -17.09 6.59 2.91
CA ALA A 271 -18.24 5.75 3.27
C ALA A 271 -19.16 5.54 2.06
N PHE A 272 -19.39 6.59 1.26
CA PHE A 272 -20.11 6.50 0.00
C PHE A 272 -19.44 5.50 -0.97
N PHE A 273 -18.13 5.64 -1.20
CA PHE A 273 -17.40 4.69 -2.05
C PHE A 273 -17.46 3.25 -1.54
N GLN A 274 -17.31 3.04 -0.23
CA GLN A 274 -17.44 1.71 0.36
C GLN A 274 -18.82 1.11 0.10
N HIS A 275 -19.88 1.90 0.27
CA HIS A 275 -21.25 1.47 0.02
C HIS A 275 -21.48 1.07 -1.45
N GLU A 276 -21.05 1.91 -2.39
CA GLU A 276 -21.17 1.64 -3.83
C GLU A 276 -20.40 0.37 -4.23
N MET A 277 -19.19 0.18 -3.69
CA MET A 277 -18.39 -1.03 -3.92
C MET A 277 -19.08 -2.28 -3.37
N GLU A 278 -19.66 -2.21 -2.17
CA GLU A 278 -20.41 -3.32 -1.58
C GLU A 278 -21.66 -3.67 -2.40
N MET A 279 -22.37 -2.66 -2.92
CA MET A 279 -23.53 -2.85 -3.78
C MET A 279 -23.15 -3.49 -5.12
N ALA A 280 -22.04 -3.07 -5.74
CA ALA A 280 -21.54 -3.66 -6.98
C ALA A 280 -21.11 -5.14 -6.80
N GLN A 281 -20.55 -5.49 -5.64
CA GLN A 281 -20.09 -6.86 -5.35
C GLN A 281 -21.22 -7.86 -5.06
N ARG A 282 -22.37 -7.39 -4.57
CA ARG A 282 -23.50 -8.29 -4.24
C ARG A 282 -24.15 -8.93 -5.46
N GLY A 283 -23.78 -8.50 -6.66
CA GLY A 283 -24.39 -8.95 -7.91
C GLY A 283 -25.89 -8.58 -7.99
N PRO A 284 -26.56 -8.86 -9.11
CA PRO A 284 -27.98 -8.62 -9.23
C PRO A 284 -28.74 -9.52 -8.26
N THR A 285 -29.32 -8.95 -7.20
CA THR A 285 -30.23 -9.67 -6.31
C THR A 285 -31.57 -9.89 -7.01
N GLY A 286 -31.65 -10.86 -7.93
CA GLY A 286 -32.88 -11.48 -8.42
C GLY A 286 -33.89 -10.63 -9.21
N ASP A 287 -34.02 -9.33 -8.95
CA ASP A 287 -35.03 -8.44 -9.50
C ASP A 287 -34.36 -7.24 -10.19
N GLY A 288 -33.81 -7.52 -11.38
CA GLY A 288 -33.75 -6.55 -12.48
C GLY A 288 -32.88 -5.30 -12.33
N CYS A 289 -31.66 -5.39 -12.88
CA CYS A 289 -30.83 -4.31 -13.41
C CYS A 289 -30.11 -3.41 -12.38
N THR A 290 -28.80 -3.68 -12.21
CA THR A 290 -27.90 -2.89 -11.34
C THR A 290 -27.63 -1.48 -11.88
N ILE A 291 -27.18 -0.55 -11.01
CA ILE A 291 -26.71 0.78 -11.44
C ILE A 291 -25.50 0.65 -12.36
N ALA A 292 -24.59 -0.30 -12.13
CA ALA A 292 -23.45 -0.56 -13.03
C ALA A 292 -23.89 -1.09 -14.42
N GLU A 293 -24.95 -1.88 -14.51
CA GLU A 293 -25.55 -2.28 -15.79
C GLU A 293 -26.39 -1.15 -16.42
N LYS A 294 -27.03 -0.28 -15.62
CA LYS A 294 -27.70 0.92 -16.11
C LYS A 294 -26.70 1.98 -16.58
N GLU A 295 -25.53 2.07 -15.96
CA GLU A 295 -24.45 2.97 -16.36
C GLU A 295 -23.71 2.40 -17.55
N SER A 296 -23.43 1.09 -17.61
CA SER A 296 -22.89 0.44 -18.81
C SER A 296 -23.89 0.49 -19.99
N ARG A 297 -25.20 0.36 -19.74
CA ARG A 297 -26.26 0.58 -20.76
C ARG A 297 -26.44 2.06 -21.13
N ASN A 298 -26.35 2.99 -20.18
CA ASN A 298 -26.39 4.43 -20.48
C ASN A 298 -25.15 4.87 -21.24
N TYR A 299 -23.97 4.31 -20.95
CA TYR A 299 -22.75 4.55 -21.70
C TYR A 299 -22.85 3.97 -23.13
N GLN A 300 -23.44 2.78 -23.30
CA GLN A 300 -23.75 2.24 -24.63
C GLN A 300 -24.80 3.07 -25.39
N LEU A 301 -25.82 3.63 -24.73
CA LEU A 301 -26.83 4.52 -25.34
C LEU A 301 -26.25 5.91 -25.72
N VAL A 302 -25.30 6.42 -24.95
CA VAL A 302 -24.57 7.67 -25.24
C VAL A 302 -23.56 7.49 -26.39
N GLN A 303 -22.96 6.31 -26.53
CA GLN A 303 -22.11 5.96 -27.69
C GLN A 303 -22.96 5.73 -28.96
N TYR A 304 -24.14 5.10 -28.85
CA TYR A 304 -25.04 4.85 -30.00
C TYR A 304 -25.68 6.12 -30.59
N SER A 305 -25.77 7.20 -29.81
CA SER A 305 -26.31 8.50 -30.25
C SER A 305 -25.25 9.40 -30.89
N LYS A 306 -23.95 9.15 -30.68
CA LYS A 306 -22.84 9.86 -31.34
C LYS A 306 -22.42 9.26 -32.70
N GLY A 307 -22.91 8.06 -33.06
CA GLY A 307 -22.62 7.39 -34.32
C GLY A 307 -23.67 7.57 -35.44
N LYS A 308 -24.66 8.45 -35.25
CA LYS A 308 -25.75 8.71 -36.23
C LYS A 308 -25.98 10.21 -36.50
N ALA A 309 -24.94 11.02 -36.40
CA ALA A 309 -24.93 12.41 -36.87
C ALA A 309 -23.85 12.57 -37.95
#